data_AF-G1UV62-F1
#
_entry.id   AF-G1UV62-F1
#
_cell.length_a   1.000
_cell.length_b   1.000
_cell.length_c   1.000
_cell.angle_alpha   90.00
_cell.angle_beta   90.00
_cell.angle_gamma   90.00
#
_symmetry.space_group_name_H-M   'P 1'
#
loop_
_entity.id
_entity.type
_entity.pdbx_description
1 polymer ?
#
loop_
_entity_poly.entity_id
_entity_poly.type
_entity_poly.pdbx_seq_one_letter_code
_entity_poly.pdbx_strand_id
1 'polypeptide(L)'
;MLIHKFQPLTDILDWLHHFWERPSTQRRIALFLLWFYLAALAGVELKRLGLYPLWLPQPPESHFYAIHLAFTLILAMEVMSLIFVIPSSLSQSMGKQFEILTLILLRNAFKELAALPEPVYVNIDNIWRVAEIGVSGAGALCVFLCLGMYRRIARRQRFIQNADMRMRYVMSKKLLALALFVIFFAIGMHDLVLHLQTGKDQHFFETIYTVLIFADIAMVLIAQRYMPFYHAVFRNSGFVIGTLLMRLSLSAPPLWSPAIGLFAALFVLALTWGTNHFSPNLEPES
;
A
#
# COMPACT_ATOMS: atom_id res chain seq x y z
N MET A 1 -13.98 -30.86 -9.47
CA MET A 1 -14.45 -31.16 -8.09
C MET A 1 -13.87 -30.21 -7.03
N LEU A 2 -12.56 -29.88 -7.03
CA LEU A 2 -11.97 -28.91 -6.09
C LEU A 2 -12.52 -27.46 -6.23
N ILE A 3 -12.95 -27.06 -7.43
CA ILE A 3 -13.38 -25.68 -7.74
C ILE A 3 -14.66 -25.27 -6.98
N HIS A 4 -15.60 -26.19 -6.76
CA HIS A 4 -16.85 -25.92 -6.01
C HIS A 4 -16.61 -25.75 -4.50
N LYS A 5 -15.56 -26.37 -3.93
CA LYS A 5 -15.25 -26.25 -2.50
C LYS A 5 -14.68 -24.89 -2.09
N PHE A 6 -14.04 -24.18 -3.02
CA PHE A 6 -13.42 -22.87 -2.74
C PHE A 6 -14.29 -21.66 -3.12
N GLN A 7 -15.41 -21.87 -3.84
CA GLN A 7 -16.39 -20.82 -4.11
C GLN A 7 -16.83 -20.03 -2.87
N PRO A 8 -17.26 -20.67 -1.75
CA PRO A 8 -17.70 -19.90 -0.58
C PRO A 8 -16.60 -19.03 0.03
N LEU A 9 -15.34 -19.48 -0.05
CA LEU A 9 -14.18 -18.71 0.44
C LEU A 9 -13.88 -17.51 -0.46
N THR A 10 -14.03 -17.67 -1.78
CA THR A 10 -13.87 -16.55 -2.72
C THR A 10 -15.03 -15.56 -2.64
N ASP A 11 -16.22 -16.01 -2.29
CA ASP A 11 -17.39 -15.14 -2.11
C ASP A 11 -17.27 -14.28 -0.84
N ILE A 12 -16.65 -14.80 0.23
CA ILE A 12 -16.33 -14.01 1.44
C ILE A 12 -15.36 -12.87 1.09
N LEU A 13 -14.33 -13.15 0.29
CA LEU A 13 -13.38 -12.12 -0.14
C LEU A 13 -14.07 -11.07 -1.03
N ASP A 14 -14.90 -11.49 -1.98
CA ASP A 14 -15.64 -10.58 -2.85
C ASP A 14 -16.60 -9.70 -2.04
N TRP A 15 -17.28 -10.28 -1.04
CA TRP A 15 -18.13 -9.55 -0.11
C TRP A 15 -17.35 -8.53 0.70
N LEU A 16 -16.21 -8.93 1.26
CA LEU A 16 -15.35 -8.07 2.07
C LEU A 16 -14.74 -6.94 1.24
N HIS A 17 -14.29 -7.25 0.02
CA HIS A 17 -13.78 -6.29 -0.94
C HIS A 17 -14.87 -5.28 -1.34
N HIS A 18 -16.08 -5.76 -1.66
CA HIS A 18 -17.21 -4.89 -1.98
C HIS A 18 -17.61 -4.03 -0.79
N PHE A 19 -17.59 -4.58 0.43
CA PHE A 19 -17.84 -3.82 1.66
C PHE A 19 -16.81 -2.71 1.87
N TRP A 20 -15.53 -2.98 1.56
CA TRP A 20 -14.43 -2.02 1.68
C TRP A 20 -14.46 -0.90 0.63
N GLU A 21 -14.78 -1.24 -0.63
CA GLU A 21 -14.85 -0.26 -1.73
C GLU A 21 -16.09 0.64 -1.68
N ARG A 22 -17.11 0.28 -0.89
CA ARG A 22 -18.31 1.10 -0.75
C ARG A 22 -17.96 2.52 -0.29
N PRO A 23 -18.45 3.56 -0.99
CA PRO A 23 -18.14 4.95 -0.65
C PRO A 23 -18.66 5.33 0.76
N SER A 24 -19.72 4.67 1.24
CA SER A 24 -20.20 4.82 2.61
C SER A 24 -19.20 4.34 3.65
N THR A 25 -18.53 3.21 3.40
CA THR A 25 -17.53 2.63 4.32
C THR A 25 -16.30 3.51 4.36
N GLN A 26 -15.82 3.95 3.20
CA GLN A 26 -14.70 4.91 3.09
C GLN A 26 -14.97 6.22 3.84
N ARG A 27 -16.19 6.78 3.73
CA ARG A 27 -16.59 7.97 4.49
C ARG A 27 -16.63 7.73 6.00
N ARG A 28 -17.16 6.57 6.44
CA ARG A 28 -17.19 6.21 7.87
C ARG A 28 -15.79 6.05 8.44
N ILE A 29 -14.90 5.41 7.70
CA ILE A 29 -13.47 5.28 8.05
C ILE A 29 -12.83 6.67 8.17
N ALA A 30 -13.03 7.55 7.19
CA ALA A 30 -12.46 8.90 7.22
C ALA A 30 -12.95 9.72 8.42
N LEU A 31 -14.24 9.60 8.75
CA LEU A 31 -14.81 10.20 9.96
C LEU A 31 -14.22 9.59 11.24
N PHE A 32 -14.06 8.27 11.29
CA PHE A 32 -13.43 7.59 12.42
C PHE A 32 -11.99 8.06 12.62
N LEU A 33 -11.19 8.14 11.55
CA LEU A 33 -9.83 8.68 11.56
C LEU A 33 -9.79 10.11 12.11
N LEU A 34 -10.71 10.97 11.65
CA LEU A 34 -10.81 12.35 12.12
C LEU A 34 -11.14 12.41 13.61
N TRP A 35 -12.15 11.68 14.07
CA TRP A 35 -12.52 11.64 15.49
C TRP A 35 -11.41 11.08 16.35
N PHE A 36 -10.71 10.05 15.88
CA PHE A 36 -9.57 9.48 16.58
C PHE A 36 -8.40 10.46 16.70
N TYR A 37 -8.09 11.20 15.62
CA TYR A 37 -7.11 12.28 15.64
C TYR A 37 -7.50 13.40 16.63
N LEU A 38 -8.75 13.86 16.59
CA LEU A 38 -9.27 14.89 17.50
C LEU A 38 -9.24 14.42 18.96
N ALA A 39 -9.57 13.16 19.22
CA ALA A 39 -9.50 12.56 20.55
C ALA A 39 -8.06 12.46 21.06
N ALA A 40 -7.11 12.09 20.19
CA ALA A 40 -5.69 12.06 20.53
C ALA A 40 -5.17 13.47 20.86
N LEU A 41 -5.55 14.49 20.09
CA LEU A 41 -5.19 15.89 20.33
C LEU A 41 -5.80 16.41 21.64
N ALA A 42 -7.08 16.13 21.88
CA ALA A 42 -7.76 16.48 23.12
C ALA A 42 -7.10 15.81 24.34
N GLY A 43 -6.66 14.55 24.22
CA GLY A 43 -5.94 13.84 25.26
C GLY A 43 -4.61 14.49 25.63
N VAL A 44 -3.85 14.97 24.65
CA VAL A 44 -2.60 15.73 24.87
C VAL A 44 -2.89 17.05 25.59
N GLU A 45 -3.92 17.78 25.17
CA GLU A 45 -4.28 19.06 25.81
C GLU A 45 -4.80 18.86 27.25
N LEU A 46 -5.58 17.80 27.50
CA LEU A 46 -6.05 17.40 28.84
C LEU A 46 -4.91 17.04 29.79
N LYS A 47 -3.86 16.36 29.28
CA LYS A 47 -2.63 16.11 30.03
C LYS A 47 -1.92 17.41 30.38
N ARG A 48 -1.81 18.32 29.42
CA ARG A 48 -1.19 19.64 29.62
C ARG A 48 -1.93 20.48 30.67
N LEU A 49 -3.25 20.34 30.73
CA LEU A 49 -4.12 20.98 31.73
C LEU A 49 -4.11 20.25 33.09
N GLY A 50 -3.40 19.13 33.23
CA GLY A 50 -3.31 18.37 34.49
C GLY A 50 -4.58 17.61 34.87
N LEU A 51 -5.57 17.53 33.98
CA LEU A 51 -6.89 16.91 34.21
C LEU A 51 -6.98 15.48 33.66
N TYR A 52 -5.86 14.88 33.27
CA TYR A 52 -5.87 13.56 32.66
C TYR A 52 -6.25 12.48 33.69
N PRO A 53 -7.31 11.68 33.45
CA PRO A 53 -7.74 10.65 34.39
C PRO A 53 -6.62 9.62 34.60
N LEU A 54 -6.29 9.33 35.86
CA LEU A 54 -5.21 8.43 36.27
C LEU A 54 -5.36 6.99 35.75
N TRP A 55 -6.54 6.64 35.21
CA TRP A 55 -6.92 5.29 34.83
C TRP A 55 -6.63 5.00 33.35
N LEU A 56 -6.26 6.02 32.57
CA LEU A 56 -5.83 5.85 31.17
C LEU A 56 -4.29 5.86 31.06
N PRO A 57 -3.73 5.18 30.04
CA PRO A 57 -2.31 5.31 29.69
C PRO A 57 -1.97 6.77 29.43
N GLN A 58 -0.88 7.27 30.02
CA GLN A 58 -0.48 8.67 29.84
C GLN A 58 -0.21 8.97 28.36
N PRO A 59 -0.83 10.01 27.78
CA PRO A 59 -0.57 10.36 26.39
C PRO A 59 0.83 10.99 26.29
N PRO A 60 1.53 10.76 25.17
CA PRO A 60 2.83 11.38 24.93
C PRO A 60 2.73 12.91 24.90
N GLU A 61 3.86 13.56 25.19
CA GLU A 61 3.96 14.98 25.56
C GLU A 61 3.68 15.97 24.41
N SER A 62 3.69 15.53 23.15
CA SER A 62 3.67 16.42 21.98
C SER A 62 2.40 16.28 21.15
N HIS A 63 1.80 17.41 20.75
CA HIS A 63 0.68 17.47 19.80
C HIS A 63 1.01 16.78 18.46
N PHE A 64 2.29 16.75 18.08
CA PHE A 64 2.76 16.09 16.86
C PHE A 64 2.67 14.57 16.91
N TYR A 65 2.59 13.95 18.10
CA TYR A 65 2.36 12.51 18.20
C TYR A 65 0.95 12.12 17.71
N ALA A 66 -0.07 12.96 17.94
CA ALA A 66 -1.42 12.72 17.43
C ALA A 66 -1.43 12.66 15.89
N ILE A 67 -0.61 13.49 15.24
CA ILE A 67 -0.40 13.49 13.80
C ILE A 67 0.27 12.18 13.37
N HIS A 68 1.34 11.75 14.06
CA HIS A 68 2.01 10.48 13.79
C HIS A 68 1.07 9.27 13.90
N LEU A 69 0.21 9.25 14.93
CA LEU A 69 -0.78 8.21 15.18
C LEU A 69 -1.83 8.15 14.06
N ALA A 70 -2.36 9.31 13.65
CA ALA A 70 -3.31 9.41 12.54
C ALA A 70 -2.71 8.91 11.23
N PHE A 71 -1.47 9.30 10.90
CA PHE A 71 -0.77 8.82 9.71
C PHE A 71 -0.45 7.33 9.74
N THR A 72 -0.16 6.78 10.92
CA THR A 72 0.06 5.33 11.08
C THR A 72 -1.22 4.55 10.82
N LEU A 73 -2.36 5.06 11.29
CA LEU A 73 -3.65 4.45 11.04
C LEU A 73 -4.05 4.56 9.56
N ILE A 74 -3.81 5.70 8.90
CA ILE A 74 -3.98 5.86 7.44
C ILE A 74 -3.13 4.82 6.68
N LEU A 75 -1.86 4.65 7.05
CA LEU A 75 -0.97 3.67 6.43
C LEU A 75 -1.49 2.24 6.56
N ALA A 76 -2.00 1.86 7.73
CA ALA A 76 -2.62 0.54 7.93
C ALA A 76 -3.83 0.32 6.99
N MET A 77 -4.65 1.36 6.81
CA MET A 77 -5.78 1.35 5.89
C MET A 77 -5.35 1.24 4.42
N GLU A 78 -4.25 1.89 4.04
CA GLU A 78 -3.67 1.78 2.70
C GLU A 78 -3.14 0.38 2.40
N VAL A 79 -2.45 -0.24 3.36
CA VAL A 79 -1.96 -1.62 3.24
C VAL A 79 -3.11 -2.62 3.13
N MET A 80 -4.20 -2.41 3.88
CA MET A 80 -5.43 -3.18 3.73
C MET A 80 -6.03 -3.06 2.33
N SER A 81 -6.11 -1.85 1.80
CA SER A 81 -6.56 -1.60 0.42
C SER A 81 -5.67 -2.31 -0.60
N LEU A 82 -4.35 -2.33 -0.37
CA LEU A 82 -3.39 -3.03 -1.22
C LEU A 82 -3.66 -4.53 -1.28
N ILE A 83 -3.90 -5.18 -0.13
CA ILE A 83 -4.20 -6.61 -0.06
C ILE A 83 -5.44 -6.97 -0.89
N PHE A 84 -6.48 -6.13 -0.85
CA PHE A 84 -7.69 -6.35 -1.64
C PHE A 84 -7.51 -6.12 -3.14
N VAL A 85 -6.48 -5.38 -3.55
CA VAL A 85 -6.22 -5.05 -4.95
C VAL A 85 -5.24 -6.03 -5.62
N ILE A 86 -4.42 -6.77 -4.84
CA ILE A 86 -3.57 -7.89 -5.30
C ILE A 86 -4.30 -8.87 -6.25
N PRO A 87 -5.54 -9.34 -5.97
CA PRO A 87 -6.22 -10.29 -6.84
C PRO A 87 -6.75 -9.69 -8.15
N SER A 88 -6.72 -8.37 -8.32
CA SER A 88 -7.09 -7.72 -9.58
C SER A 88 -6.07 -8.01 -10.69
N SER A 89 -6.31 -7.54 -11.91
CA SER A 89 -5.31 -7.71 -12.99
C SER A 89 -4.02 -6.97 -12.61
N LEU A 90 -2.85 -7.57 -12.87
CA LEU A 90 -1.54 -7.00 -12.48
C LEU A 90 -1.40 -5.54 -12.92
N SER A 91 -1.83 -5.21 -14.14
CA SER A 91 -1.83 -3.83 -14.65
C SER A 91 -2.83 -2.90 -13.95
N GLN A 92 -4.02 -3.39 -13.58
CA GLN A 92 -4.98 -2.57 -12.83
C GLN A 92 -4.52 -2.34 -11.38
N SER A 93 -3.97 -3.37 -10.74
CA SER A 93 -3.35 -3.29 -9.41
C SER A 93 -2.19 -2.31 -9.40
N MET A 94 -1.39 -2.29 -10.47
CA MET A 94 -0.24 -1.40 -10.59
C MET A 94 -0.65 0.07 -10.45
N GLY A 95 -1.69 0.51 -11.14
CA GLY A 95 -2.18 1.90 -11.04
C GLY A 95 -2.58 2.29 -9.61
N LYS A 96 -3.12 1.35 -8.82
CA LYS A 96 -3.43 1.58 -7.41
C LYS A 96 -2.17 1.63 -6.54
N GLN A 97 -1.17 0.81 -6.85
CA GLN A 97 0.10 0.84 -6.12
C GLN A 97 0.86 2.15 -6.31
N PHE A 98 0.79 2.75 -7.49
CA PHE A 98 1.30 4.11 -7.69
C PHE A 98 0.56 5.14 -6.82
N GLU A 99 -0.78 5.07 -6.71
CA GLU A 99 -1.53 5.96 -5.81
C GLU A 99 -1.07 5.78 -4.36
N ILE A 100 -0.95 4.52 -3.91
CA ILE A 100 -0.51 4.19 -2.56
C ILE A 100 0.91 4.69 -2.31
N LEU A 101 1.83 4.46 -3.25
CA LEU A 101 3.21 4.94 -3.14
C LEU A 101 3.27 6.47 -3.04
N THR A 102 2.50 7.20 -3.85
CA THR A 102 2.42 8.67 -3.76
C THR A 102 1.90 9.12 -2.39
N LEU A 103 0.84 8.50 -1.88
CA LEU A 103 0.27 8.85 -0.58
C LEU A 103 1.25 8.57 0.57
N ILE A 104 1.98 7.45 0.52
CA ILE A 104 2.97 7.12 1.54
C ILE A 104 4.16 8.08 1.52
N LEU A 105 4.65 8.47 0.34
CA LEU A 105 5.72 9.48 0.23
C LEU A 105 5.27 10.84 0.78
N LEU A 106 4.04 11.24 0.49
CA LEU A 106 3.45 12.47 1.04
C LEU A 106 3.32 12.38 2.57
N ARG A 107 2.91 11.22 3.09
CA ARG A 107 2.86 10.95 4.54
C ARG A 107 4.24 11.03 5.19
N ASN A 108 5.29 10.50 4.55
CA ASN A 108 6.64 10.58 5.08
C ASN A 108 7.11 12.03 5.18
N ALA A 109 6.75 12.89 4.22
CA ALA A 109 7.01 14.33 4.30
C ALA A 109 6.34 14.97 5.53
N PHE A 110 5.08 14.61 5.83
CA PHE A 110 4.40 15.10 7.04
C PHE A 110 4.97 14.53 8.34
N LYS A 111 5.47 13.29 8.33
CA LYS A 111 6.13 12.68 9.48
C LYS A 111 7.40 13.45 9.85
N GLU A 112 8.24 13.77 8.88
CA GLU A 112 9.46 14.55 9.13
C GLU A 112 9.14 15.99 9.56
N LEU A 113 8.05 16.57 9.05
CA LEU A 113 7.54 17.86 9.52
C LEU A 113 7.14 17.82 11.01
N ALA A 114 6.48 16.74 11.44
CA ALA A 114 6.04 16.54 12.81
C ALA A 114 7.19 16.27 13.81
N ALA A 115 8.39 15.92 13.31
CA ALA A 115 9.58 15.70 14.13
C ALA A 115 10.38 16.99 14.38
N LEU A 116 9.93 18.14 13.87
CA LEU A 116 10.57 19.44 14.13
C LEU A 116 10.24 19.93 15.56
N PRO A 117 11.24 20.42 16.32
CA PRO A 117 11.00 20.96 17.65
C PRO A 117 10.15 22.23 17.61
N GLU A 118 9.32 22.44 18.65
CA GLU A 118 8.59 23.69 18.88
C GLU A 118 9.51 24.70 19.58
N PRO A 119 9.60 25.98 19.13
CA PRO A 119 8.98 26.60 17.95
C PRO A 119 9.76 26.31 16.65
N VAL A 120 9.06 26.34 15.50
CA VAL A 120 9.63 26.07 14.17
C VAL A 120 10.61 27.19 13.77
N TYR A 121 11.87 27.04 14.16
CA TYR A 121 12.98 27.83 13.65
C TYR A 121 13.82 27.00 12.68
N VAL A 122 14.00 27.52 11.47
CA VAL A 122 14.91 26.96 10.46
C VAL A 122 16.35 27.31 10.89
N ASN A 123 16.89 26.56 11.84
CA ASN A 123 18.30 26.61 12.20
C ASN A 123 19.12 25.65 11.33
N ILE A 124 20.43 25.87 11.26
CA ILE A 124 21.41 25.03 10.54
C ILE A 124 21.29 23.56 10.95
N ASP A 125 20.93 23.29 12.21
CA ASP A 125 20.74 21.95 12.76
C ASP A 125 19.47 21.22 12.24
N ASN A 126 18.49 21.96 11.69
CA ASN A 126 17.22 21.41 11.18
C ASN A 126 17.13 21.40 9.65
N ILE A 127 18.14 21.92 8.94
CA ILE A 127 18.15 22.00 7.47
C ILE A 127 18.05 20.61 6.82
N TRP A 128 18.61 19.59 7.47
CA TRP A 128 18.52 18.20 7.00
C TRP A 128 17.09 17.68 6.96
N ARG A 129 16.30 17.95 8.02
CA ARG A 129 14.87 17.55 8.07
C ARG A 129 14.04 18.30 7.04
N VAL A 130 14.31 19.59 6.85
CA VAL A 130 13.64 20.38 5.80
C VAL A 130 13.95 19.83 4.41
N ALA A 131 15.19 19.40 4.17
CA ALA A 131 15.58 18.74 2.92
C ALA A 131 14.86 17.40 2.75
N GLU A 132 14.72 16.57 3.79
CA GLU A 132 13.98 15.31 3.73
C GLU A 132 12.50 15.49 3.42
N ILE A 133 11.86 16.54 3.96
CA ILE A 133 10.48 16.94 3.62
C ILE A 133 10.40 17.31 2.13
N GLY A 134 11.34 18.14 1.66
CA GLY A 134 11.42 18.57 0.26
C GLY A 134 11.61 17.40 -0.70
N VAL A 135 12.53 16.48 -0.41
CA VAL A 135 12.80 15.28 -1.22
C VAL A 135 11.60 14.33 -1.22
N SER A 136 10.95 14.14 -0.08
CA SER A 136 9.75 13.29 0.02
C SER A 136 8.57 13.87 -0.76
N GLY A 137 8.32 15.17 -0.63
CA GLY A 137 7.29 15.87 -1.39
C GLY A 137 7.57 15.89 -2.90
N ALA A 138 8.80 16.18 -3.30
CA ALA A 138 9.22 16.13 -4.70
C ALA A 138 9.09 14.71 -5.29
N GLY A 139 9.50 13.69 -4.54
CA GLY A 139 9.33 12.29 -4.93
C GLY A 139 7.87 11.91 -5.11
N ALA A 140 6.99 12.30 -4.17
CA ALA A 140 5.55 12.08 -4.28
C ALA A 140 4.97 12.72 -5.55
N LEU A 141 5.36 13.96 -5.86
CA LEU A 141 4.94 14.66 -7.07
C LEU A 141 5.44 13.95 -8.35
N CYS A 142 6.71 13.54 -8.39
CA CYS A 142 7.26 12.82 -9.54
C CYS A 142 6.57 11.47 -9.77
N VAL A 143 6.29 10.71 -8.70
CA VAL A 143 5.53 9.45 -8.79
C VAL A 143 4.10 9.71 -9.25
N PHE A 144 3.47 10.81 -8.80
CA PHE A 144 2.13 11.21 -9.26
C PHE A 144 2.10 11.55 -10.76
N LEU A 145 3.13 12.21 -11.28
CA LEU A 145 3.27 12.45 -12.72
C LEU A 145 3.45 11.12 -13.48
N CYS A 146 4.26 10.20 -12.96
CA CYS A 146 4.41 8.86 -13.51
C CYS A 146 3.09 8.08 -13.52
N LEU A 147 2.26 8.21 -12.48
CA LEU A 147 0.91 7.63 -12.44
C LEU A 147 0.03 8.19 -13.57
N GLY A 148 0.03 9.50 -13.78
CA GLY A 148 -0.72 10.15 -14.86
C GLY A 148 -0.30 9.62 -16.23
N MET A 149 1.00 9.49 -16.47
CA MET A 149 1.56 8.91 -17.69
C MET A 149 1.24 7.42 -17.83
N TYR A 150 1.38 6.63 -16.76
CA TYR A 150 1.03 5.22 -16.73
C TYR A 150 -0.42 5.01 -17.16
N ARG A 151 -1.35 5.81 -16.63
CA ARG A 151 -2.78 5.74 -17.00
C ARG A 151 -3.04 6.06 -18.47
N ARG A 152 -2.27 6.97 -19.07
CA ARG A 152 -2.38 7.29 -20.50
C ARG A 152 -1.84 6.16 -21.39
N ILE A 153 -0.76 5.51 -20.97
CA ILE A 153 -0.06 4.48 -21.78
C ILE A 153 -0.70 3.10 -21.59
N ALA A 154 -1.19 2.78 -20.40
CA ALA A 154 -1.72 1.47 -20.06
C ALA A 154 -3.00 1.16 -20.85
N ARG A 155 -2.87 0.38 -21.92
CA ARG A 155 -4.02 -0.17 -22.67
C ARG A 155 -4.63 -1.35 -21.91
N ARG A 156 -5.96 -1.41 -21.84
CA ARG A 156 -6.69 -2.60 -21.32
C ARG A 156 -6.60 -3.75 -22.32
N GLN A 157 -5.50 -4.50 -22.32
CA GLN A 157 -5.37 -5.71 -23.14
C GLN A 157 -6.02 -6.91 -22.44
N ARG A 158 -7.04 -7.52 -23.07
CA ARG A 158 -7.64 -8.79 -22.63
C ARG A 158 -6.85 -9.95 -23.24
N PHE A 159 -5.87 -10.46 -22.50
CA PHE A 159 -4.96 -11.51 -22.99
C PHE A 159 -5.49 -12.95 -22.84
N ILE A 160 -6.65 -13.16 -22.20
CA ILE A 160 -7.19 -14.51 -21.96
C ILE A 160 -8.38 -14.77 -22.87
N GLN A 161 -8.17 -15.63 -23.88
CA GLN A 161 -9.21 -16.02 -24.84
C GLN A 161 -10.11 -17.17 -24.30
N ASN A 162 -9.63 -18.01 -23.38
CA ASN A 162 -10.39 -19.15 -22.83
C ASN A 162 -11.05 -18.86 -21.48
N ALA A 163 -12.38 -18.98 -21.40
CA ALA A 163 -13.19 -18.67 -20.21
C ALA A 163 -12.84 -19.56 -18.98
N ASP A 164 -12.59 -20.85 -19.18
CA ASP A 164 -12.30 -21.79 -18.08
C ASP A 164 -10.92 -21.60 -17.45
N MET A 165 -9.92 -21.25 -18.26
CA MET A 165 -8.56 -20.92 -17.78
C MET A 165 -8.55 -19.56 -17.07
N ARG A 166 -9.35 -18.61 -17.57
CA ARG A 166 -9.58 -17.32 -16.90
C ARG A 166 -10.20 -17.52 -15.52
N MET A 167 -11.21 -18.38 -15.40
CA MET A 167 -11.88 -18.65 -14.13
C MET A 167 -10.91 -19.25 -13.11
N ARG A 168 -10.10 -20.25 -13.50
CA ARG A 168 -9.08 -20.85 -12.60
C ARG A 168 -7.99 -19.86 -12.18
N TYR A 169 -7.56 -18.97 -13.08
CA TYR A 169 -6.61 -17.91 -12.78
C TYR A 169 -7.18 -16.90 -11.77
N VAL A 170 -8.42 -16.45 -11.96
CA VAL A 170 -9.10 -15.53 -11.03
C VAL A 170 -9.29 -16.18 -9.66
N MET A 171 -9.71 -17.45 -9.60
CA MET A 171 -9.88 -18.16 -8.33
C MET A 171 -8.56 -18.33 -7.57
N SER A 172 -7.46 -18.65 -8.28
CA SER A 172 -6.13 -18.77 -7.66
C SER A 172 -5.68 -17.45 -7.02
N LYS A 173 -5.98 -16.33 -7.67
CA LYS A 173 -5.69 -14.99 -7.12
C LYS A 173 -6.52 -14.66 -5.89
N LYS A 174 -7.82 -14.97 -5.91
CA LYS A 174 -8.71 -14.75 -4.77
C LYS A 174 -8.27 -15.58 -3.56
N LEU A 175 -7.86 -16.83 -3.77
CA LEU A 175 -7.32 -17.67 -2.69
C LEU A 175 -6.06 -17.05 -2.06
N LEU A 176 -5.14 -16.55 -2.89
CA LEU A 176 -3.93 -15.86 -2.42
C LEU A 176 -4.27 -14.62 -1.58
N ALA A 177 -5.20 -13.78 -2.07
CA ALA A 177 -5.63 -12.59 -1.35
C ALA A 177 -6.32 -12.90 -0.02
N LEU A 178 -7.13 -13.96 0.03
CA LEU A 178 -7.75 -14.42 1.27
C LEU A 178 -6.70 -14.91 2.28
N ALA A 179 -5.70 -15.69 1.83
CA ALA A 179 -4.60 -16.13 2.69
C ALA A 179 -3.83 -14.94 3.28
N LEU A 180 -3.55 -13.92 2.46
CA LEU A 180 -2.88 -12.69 2.92
C LEU A 180 -3.73 -11.90 3.90
N PHE A 181 -5.04 -11.82 3.69
CA PHE A 181 -5.95 -11.17 4.62
C PHE A 181 -5.93 -11.84 5.99
N VAL A 182 -5.95 -13.18 6.03
CA VAL A 182 -5.86 -13.94 7.29
C VAL A 182 -4.50 -13.71 7.96
N ILE A 183 -3.41 -13.75 7.21
CA ILE A 183 -2.05 -13.48 7.74
C ILE A 183 -1.97 -12.05 8.29
N PHE A 184 -2.49 -11.06 7.58
CA PHE A 184 -2.52 -9.67 8.02
C PHE A 184 -3.28 -9.52 9.34
N PHE A 185 -4.47 -10.12 9.45
CA PHE A 185 -5.26 -10.05 10.67
C PHE A 185 -4.58 -10.76 11.84
N ALA A 186 -3.93 -11.91 11.60
CA ALA A 186 -3.17 -12.63 12.61
C ALA A 186 -1.97 -11.83 13.12
N ILE A 187 -1.19 -11.22 12.23
CA ILE A 187 -0.06 -10.35 12.59
C ILE A 187 -0.55 -9.14 13.39
N GLY A 188 -1.64 -8.48 12.95
CA GLY A 188 -2.19 -7.33 13.64
C GLY A 188 -2.73 -7.66 15.03
N MET A 189 -3.39 -8.80 15.20
CA MET A 189 -3.88 -9.23 16.49
C MET A 189 -2.72 -9.60 17.43
N HIS A 190 -1.70 -10.29 16.92
CA HIS A 190 -0.50 -10.63 17.71
C HIS A 190 0.23 -9.37 18.19
N ASP A 191 0.45 -8.40 17.31
CA ASP A 191 1.14 -7.15 17.63
C ASP A 191 0.32 -6.28 18.60
N LEU A 192 -1.02 -6.25 18.45
CA LEU A 192 -1.92 -5.57 19.39
C LEU A 192 -1.85 -6.18 20.80
N VAL A 193 -1.85 -7.52 20.91
CA VAL A 193 -1.72 -8.21 22.20
C VAL A 193 -0.35 -7.93 22.84
N LEU A 194 0.72 -7.96 22.03
CA LEU A 194 2.07 -7.68 22.50
C LEU A 194 2.20 -6.23 23.01
N HIS A 195 1.58 -5.28 22.31
CA HIS A 195 1.55 -3.87 22.68
C HIS A 195 0.82 -3.65 24.02
N LEU A 196 -0.34 -4.29 24.20
CA LEU A 196 -1.11 -4.22 25.45
C LEU A 196 -0.37 -4.83 26.65
N GLN A 197 0.49 -5.84 26.43
CA GLN A 197 1.20 -6.54 27.49
C GLN A 197 2.57 -5.93 27.84
N THR A 198 3.31 -5.43 26.83
CA THR A 198 4.74 -5.13 26.98
C THR A 198 5.09 -3.67 26.70
N GLY A 199 4.20 -2.90 26.06
CA GLY A 199 4.43 -1.50 25.71
C GLY A 199 5.63 -1.25 24.77
N LYS A 200 6.17 -2.30 24.12
CA LYS A 200 7.33 -2.20 23.20
C LYS A 200 6.91 -1.83 21.78
N ASP A 201 7.88 -1.28 21.05
CA ASP A 201 7.75 -0.80 19.66
C ASP A 201 7.30 -1.90 18.69
N GLN A 202 6.45 -1.51 17.76
CA GLN A 202 5.73 -2.38 16.85
C GLN A 202 6.48 -2.52 15.51
N HIS A 203 6.91 -3.75 15.18
CA HIS A 203 7.43 -4.12 13.86
C HIS A 203 6.32 -4.61 12.91
N PHE A 204 5.06 -4.24 13.18
CA PHE A 204 3.88 -4.62 12.39
C PHE A 204 4.06 -4.36 10.90
N PHE A 205 4.47 -3.14 10.54
CA PHE A 205 4.62 -2.74 9.13
C PHE A 205 5.75 -3.49 8.42
N GLU A 206 6.91 -3.65 9.06
CA GLU A 206 8.06 -4.39 8.49
C GLU A 206 7.69 -5.86 8.19
N THR A 207 6.98 -6.49 9.14
CA THR A 207 6.52 -7.87 9.00
C THR A 207 5.54 -8.00 7.84
N ILE A 208 4.55 -7.10 7.76
CA ILE A 208 3.56 -7.13 6.69
C ILE A 208 4.17 -6.83 5.33
N TYR A 209 5.09 -5.86 5.22
CA TYR A 209 5.78 -5.58 3.96
C TYR A 209 6.55 -6.80 3.46
N THR A 210 7.20 -7.53 4.36
CA THR A 210 7.88 -8.79 4.04
C THR A 210 6.90 -9.85 3.53
N VAL A 211 5.78 -10.08 4.21
CA VAL A 211 4.72 -11.01 3.77
C VAL A 211 4.20 -10.62 2.38
N LEU A 212 4.02 -9.32 2.18
CA LEU A 212 3.62 -8.76 0.91
C LEU A 212 4.66 -9.14 -0.17
N ILE A 213 5.94 -8.90 0.03
CA ILE A 213 7.00 -9.26 -0.95
C ILE A 213 6.86 -10.73 -1.42
N PHE A 214 6.65 -11.67 -0.49
CA PHE A 214 6.42 -13.08 -0.83
C PHE A 214 5.13 -13.30 -1.61
N ALA A 215 4.07 -12.55 -1.31
CA ALA A 215 2.82 -12.58 -2.05
C ALA A 215 2.97 -12.20 -3.52
N ASP A 216 3.77 -11.17 -3.81
CA ASP A 216 3.97 -10.73 -5.20
C ASP A 216 4.73 -11.80 -5.98
N ILE A 217 5.75 -12.42 -5.37
CA ILE A 217 6.47 -13.55 -5.97
C ILE A 217 5.52 -14.73 -6.24
N ALA A 218 4.67 -15.07 -5.28
CA ALA A 218 3.65 -16.11 -5.47
C ALA A 218 2.71 -15.76 -6.64
N MET A 219 2.36 -14.48 -6.80
CA MET A 219 1.54 -14.02 -7.92
C MET A 219 2.24 -14.23 -9.27
N VAL A 220 3.56 -14.05 -9.37
CA VAL A 220 4.34 -14.37 -10.60
C VAL A 220 4.25 -15.84 -10.93
N LEU A 221 4.50 -16.71 -9.94
CA LEU A 221 4.48 -18.16 -10.14
C LEU A 221 3.10 -18.64 -10.61
N ILE A 222 2.04 -18.06 -10.05
CA ILE A 222 0.66 -18.28 -10.52
C ILE A 222 0.51 -17.77 -11.96
N ALA A 223 0.96 -16.56 -12.29
CA ALA A 223 0.83 -16.00 -13.64
C ALA A 223 1.55 -16.85 -14.70
N GLN A 224 2.75 -17.34 -14.42
CA GLN A 224 3.53 -18.21 -15.30
C GLN A 224 2.82 -19.53 -15.58
N ARG A 225 2.15 -20.10 -14.57
CA ARG A 225 1.37 -21.35 -14.72
C ARG A 225 0.22 -21.23 -15.74
N TYR A 226 -0.38 -20.06 -15.89
CA TYR A 226 -1.60 -19.88 -16.71
C TYR A 226 -1.38 -19.13 -18.04
N MET A 227 -0.23 -18.47 -18.24
CA MET A 227 0.10 -17.72 -19.47
C MET A 227 1.55 -17.98 -19.91
N PRO A 228 1.83 -19.04 -20.71
CA PRO A 228 3.19 -19.40 -21.09
C PRO A 228 3.80 -18.56 -22.23
N PHE A 229 3.11 -17.53 -22.74
CA PHE A 229 3.65 -16.65 -23.77
C PHE A 229 4.75 -15.72 -23.22
N TYR A 230 5.91 -15.70 -23.85
CA TYR A 230 7.08 -14.92 -23.41
C TYR A 230 6.75 -13.44 -23.10
N HIS A 231 6.05 -12.74 -23.99
CA HIS A 231 5.67 -11.33 -23.77
C HIS A 231 4.75 -11.12 -22.55
N ALA A 232 3.84 -12.06 -22.30
CA ALA A 232 2.95 -12.00 -21.15
C ALA A 232 3.72 -12.30 -19.84
N VAL A 233 4.61 -13.29 -19.85
CA VAL A 233 5.47 -13.62 -18.71
C VAL A 233 6.41 -12.46 -18.39
N PHE A 234 7.08 -11.88 -19.38
CA PHE A 234 8.00 -10.76 -19.19
C PHE A 234 7.30 -9.54 -18.59
N ARG A 235 6.14 -9.13 -19.14
CA ARG A 235 5.35 -8.02 -18.60
C ARG A 235 4.86 -8.29 -17.18
N ASN A 236 4.31 -9.47 -16.92
CA ASN A 236 3.76 -9.81 -15.60
C ASN A 236 4.86 -9.92 -14.53
N SER A 237 6.01 -10.52 -14.88
CA SER A 237 7.17 -10.63 -13.99
C SER A 237 7.78 -9.25 -13.73
N GLY A 238 7.90 -8.43 -14.78
CA GLY A 238 8.36 -7.05 -14.65
C GLY A 238 7.43 -6.19 -13.78
N PHE A 239 6.10 -6.36 -13.86
CA PHE A 239 5.20 -5.69 -12.93
C PHE A 239 5.46 -6.11 -11.49
N VAL A 240 5.70 -7.39 -11.22
CA VAL A 240 6.05 -7.84 -9.87
C VAL A 240 7.36 -7.27 -9.39
N ILE A 241 8.40 -7.21 -10.24
CA ILE A 241 9.65 -6.51 -9.88
C ILE A 241 9.36 -5.04 -9.54
N GLY A 242 8.50 -4.38 -10.30
CA GLY A 242 8.02 -3.03 -9.99
C GLY A 242 7.37 -2.95 -8.61
N THR A 243 6.42 -3.85 -8.33
CA THR A 243 5.71 -3.91 -7.04
C THR A 243 6.66 -4.18 -5.86
N LEU A 244 7.68 -5.01 -6.08
CA LEU A 244 8.74 -5.32 -5.11
C LEU A 244 9.56 -4.07 -4.80
N LEU A 245 10.03 -3.36 -5.83
CA LEU A 245 10.80 -2.12 -5.66
C LEU A 245 9.98 -1.05 -4.91
N MET A 246 8.68 -0.93 -5.21
CA MET A 246 7.78 -0.04 -4.48
C MET A 246 7.61 -0.43 -3.01
N ARG A 247 7.72 -1.72 -2.66
CA ARG A 247 7.66 -2.18 -1.27
C ARG A 247 8.97 -1.97 -0.54
N LEU A 248 10.08 -2.17 -1.23
CA LEU A 248 11.41 -1.86 -0.71
C LEU A 248 11.55 -0.37 -0.40
N SER A 249 10.93 0.53 -1.18
CA SER A 249 10.92 1.95 -0.83
C SER A 249 10.20 2.24 0.49
N LEU A 250 9.21 1.43 0.89
CA LEU A 250 8.47 1.64 2.15
C LEU A 250 9.28 1.26 3.40
N SER A 251 10.26 0.37 3.23
CA SER A 251 11.16 -0.06 4.31
C SER A 251 12.49 0.70 4.31
N ALA A 252 12.70 1.57 3.32
CA ALA A 252 13.93 2.32 3.17
C ALA A 252 13.97 3.55 4.11
N PRO A 253 15.16 4.04 4.48
CA PRO A 253 15.30 5.28 5.23
C PRO A 253 14.61 6.48 4.55
N PRO A 254 14.21 7.53 5.30
CA PRO A 254 13.43 8.67 4.79
C PRO A 254 13.99 9.30 3.51
N LEU A 255 15.33 9.41 3.42
CA LEU A 255 15.99 9.99 2.25
C LEU A 255 15.96 9.07 1.00
N TRP A 256 16.05 7.76 1.21
CA TRP A 256 16.15 6.78 0.12
C TRP A 256 14.79 6.29 -0.37
N SER A 257 13.77 6.32 0.48
CA SER A 257 12.39 5.95 0.15
C SER A 257 11.87 6.65 -1.12
N PRO A 258 11.93 8.00 -1.25
CA PRO A 258 11.48 8.71 -2.44
C PRO A 258 12.26 8.34 -3.71
N ALA A 259 13.58 8.13 -3.60
CA ALA A 259 14.44 7.78 -4.73
C ALA A 259 14.12 6.38 -5.27
N ILE A 260 14.00 5.39 -4.38
CA ILE A 260 13.66 4.01 -4.75
C ILE A 260 12.23 3.95 -5.30
N GLY A 261 11.28 4.68 -4.70
CA GLY A 261 9.91 4.77 -5.17
C GLY A 261 9.80 5.36 -6.57
N LEU A 262 10.54 6.45 -6.84
CA LEU A 262 10.60 7.05 -8.16
C LEU A 262 11.24 6.13 -9.19
N PHE A 263 12.33 5.45 -8.84
CA PHE A 263 12.96 4.46 -9.71
C PHE A 263 11.98 3.32 -10.06
N ALA A 264 11.26 2.79 -9.07
CA ALA A 264 10.24 1.77 -9.27
C ALA A 264 9.12 2.24 -10.22
N ALA A 265 8.65 3.47 -10.02
CA ALA A 265 7.65 4.11 -10.87
C ALA A 265 8.13 4.25 -12.33
N LEU A 266 9.34 4.74 -12.54
CA LEU A 266 9.94 4.88 -13.87
C LEU A 266 10.18 3.52 -14.54
N PHE A 267 10.67 2.54 -13.79
CA PHE A 267 10.87 1.18 -14.28
C PHE A 267 9.56 0.57 -14.82
N VAL A 268 8.48 0.69 -14.06
CA VAL A 268 7.16 0.17 -14.48
C VAL A 268 6.61 0.94 -15.68
N LEU A 269 6.82 2.25 -15.72
CA LEU A 269 6.41 3.08 -16.86
C LEU A 269 7.17 2.68 -18.13
N ALA A 270 8.49 2.50 -18.04
CA ALA A 270 9.35 2.04 -19.13
C ALA A 270 8.96 0.64 -19.59
N LEU A 271 8.71 -0.29 -18.67
CA LEU A 271 8.22 -1.64 -18.96
C LEU A 271 6.88 -1.60 -19.70
N THR A 272 5.94 -0.78 -19.24
CA THR A 272 4.61 -0.65 -19.86
C THR A 272 4.72 -0.05 -21.25
N TRP A 273 5.56 0.98 -21.41
CA TRP A 273 5.80 1.60 -22.70
C TRP A 273 6.46 0.64 -23.69
N GLY A 274 7.54 -0.04 -23.29
CA GLY A 274 8.26 -1.01 -24.12
C GLY A 274 7.38 -2.20 -24.49
N THR A 275 6.67 -2.79 -23.54
CA THR A 275 5.78 -3.92 -23.83
C THR A 275 4.61 -3.51 -24.73
N ASN A 276 4.09 -2.28 -24.64
CA ASN A 276 3.04 -1.81 -25.54
C ASN A 276 3.55 -1.47 -26.95
N HIS A 277 4.80 -1.00 -27.07
CA HIS A 277 5.39 -0.63 -28.36
C HIS A 277 5.88 -1.85 -29.15
N PHE A 278 6.45 -2.84 -28.45
CA PHE A 278 7.03 -4.05 -29.05
C PHE A 278 6.12 -5.28 -28.99
N SER A 279 4.89 -5.15 -28.47
CA SER A 279 3.91 -6.24 -28.61
C SER A 279 3.49 -6.32 -30.07
N PRO A 280 3.59 -7.49 -30.72
CA PRO A 280 3.08 -7.66 -32.08
C PRO A 280 1.58 -7.32 -32.06
N ASN A 281 1.13 -6.53 -33.04
CA ASN A 281 -0.29 -6.31 -33.31
C ASN A 281 -0.89 -7.71 -33.52
N LEU A 282 -1.64 -8.21 -32.54
CA LEU A 282 -2.60 -9.26 -32.80
C LEU A 282 -3.68 -8.59 -33.64
N GLU A 283 -3.51 -8.63 -34.96
CA GLU A 283 -4.58 -8.31 -35.89
C GLU A 283 -5.80 -9.14 -35.51
N PRO A 284 -7.01 -8.54 -35.44
CA PRO A 284 -8.21 -9.34 -35.35
C PRO A 284 -8.30 -10.14 -36.65
N GLU A 285 -8.16 -11.46 -36.58
CA GLU A 285 -8.52 -12.32 -37.71
C GLU A 285 -9.98 -12.02 -38.06
N SER A 286 -10.16 -11.53 -39.29
CA SER A 286 -11.43 -11.26 -39.97
C SER A 286 -12.23 -12.54 -40.18
#